data_AF-A0A1Y1UY69-F1
#
_entry.id   AF-A0A1Y1UY69-F1
#
_cell.length_a   1.000
_cell.length_b   1.000
_cell.length_c   1.000
_cell.angle_alpha   90.00
_cell.angle_beta   90.00
_cell.angle_gamma   90.00
#
_symmetry.space_group_name_H-M   'P 1'
#
loop_
_entity.id
_entity.type
_entity.pdbx_description
1 polymer ?
#
loop_
_entity_poly.entity_id
_entity_poly.type
_entity_poly.pdbx_seq_one_letter_code
_entity_poly.pdbx_strand_id
1 'polypeptide(L)'
;MVSLRKSINDRANNYNHKYLNCYLETISRTISFFLIVIDILMIIYDRITYNNHLLIASHILSCILFFTSTFKPMKYSVLQFIVFSVGFLLFTFYKISIALALLVTDAYGSLLLSLSLHGFFAILDAYAIYISIIYYIRLKNAICCDETSFEDEIEEANVQLIIDDDDVSEEEEEE
;
A
#
# COMPACT_ATOMS: atom_id res chain seq x y z
N MET A 1 27.91 25.46 7.82
CA MET A 1 27.66 25.48 6.36
C MET A 1 27.31 24.08 5.86
N VAL A 2 26.02 23.75 5.77
CA VAL A 2 25.55 22.55 5.06
C VAL A 2 25.72 22.82 3.57
N SER A 3 26.49 21.99 2.85
CA SER A 3 26.73 22.23 1.42
C SER A 3 25.38 22.29 0.68
N LEU A 4 25.19 23.29 -0.18
CA LEU A 4 23.97 23.48 -0.98
C LEU A 4 23.55 22.20 -1.72
N ARG A 5 24.54 21.39 -2.15
CA ARG A 5 24.34 20.10 -2.79
C ARG A 5 23.70 19.06 -1.86
N LYS A 6 24.02 19.06 -0.56
CA LYS A 6 23.39 18.19 0.45
C LYS A 6 21.93 18.61 0.69
N SER A 7 21.67 19.91 0.81
CA SER A 7 20.31 20.46 0.95
C SER A 7 19.39 20.17 -0.26
N ILE A 8 19.91 20.21 -1.48
CA ILE A 8 19.15 19.86 -2.69
C ILE A 8 18.86 18.36 -2.75
N ASN A 9 19.84 17.52 -2.40
CA ASN A 9 19.68 16.07 -2.43
C ASN A 9 18.68 15.58 -1.36
N ASP A 10 18.70 16.20 -0.18
CA ASP A 10 17.77 15.90 0.91
C ASP A 10 16.33 16.32 0.55
N ARG A 11 16.16 17.49 -0.08
CA ARG A 11 14.86 17.92 -0.63
C ARG A 11 14.35 16.95 -1.70
N ALA A 12 15.19 16.57 -2.67
CA ALA A 12 14.81 15.63 -3.72
C ALA A 12 14.39 14.25 -3.17
N ASN A 13 15.12 13.73 -2.18
CA ASN A 13 14.75 12.49 -1.49
C ASN A 13 13.42 12.61 -0.76
N ASN A 14 13.15 13.74 -0.09
CA ASN A 14 11.90 13.95 0.63
C ASN A 14 10.69 14.02 -0.33
N TYR A 15 10.83 14.70 -1.47
CA TYR A 15 9.82 14.71 -2.54
C TYR A 15 9.55 13.31 -3.09
N ASN A 16 10.60 12.52 -3.36
CA ASN A 16 10.45 11.13 -3.83
C ASN A 16 9.74 10.25 -2.80
N HIS A 17 10.04 10.41 -1.51
CA HIS A 17 9.39 9.67 -0.44
C HIS A 17 7.90 9.99 -0.34
N LYS A 18 7.53 11.28 -0.42
CA LYS A 18 6.14 11.75 -0.39
C LYS A 18 5.34 11.28 -1.61
N TYR A 19 5.92 11.38 -2.81
CA TYR A 19 5.27 10.91 -4.03
C TYR A 19 5.03 9.39 -4.00
N LEU A 20 6.04 8.62 -3.59
CA LEU A 20 5.92 7.17 -3.50
C LEU A 20 4.91 6.73 -2.42
N ASN A 21 4.76 7.47 -1.31
CA ASN A 21 3.72 7.21 -0.31
C ASN A 21 2.31 7.43 -0.88
N CYS A 22 2.09 8.57 -1.53
CA CYS A 22 0.81 8.88 -2.16
C CYS A 22 0.44 7.83 -3.23
N TYR A 23 1.43 7.38 -4.00
CA TYR A 23 1.25 6.32 -4.99
C TYR A 23 0.87 4.97 -4.35
N LEU A 24 1.60 4.55 -3.31
CA LEU A 24 1.32 3.30 -2.58
C LEU A 24 -0.06 3.33 -1.92
N GLU A 25 -0.45 4.45 -1.30
CA GLU A 25 -1.78 4.61 -0.72
C GLU A 25 -2.87 4.49 -1.79
N THR A 26 -2.71 5.20 -2.91
CA THR A 26 -3.68 5.18 -4.01
C THR A 26 -3.87 3.76 -4.53
N ILE A 27 -2.78 3.07 -4.84
CA ILE A 27 -2.84 1.69 -5.33
C ILE A 27 -3.44 0.74 -4.29
N SER A 28 -3.02 0.86 -3.03
CA SER A 28 -3.54 0.01 -1.95
C SER A 28 -5.04 0.16 -1.79
N ARG A 29 -5.57 1.40 -1.87
CA ARG A 29 -7.01 1.68 -1.83
C ARG A 29 -7.74 1.07 -3.02
N THR A 30 -7.21 1.28 -4.22
CA THR A 30 -7.78 0.75 -5.46
C THR A 30 -7.85 -0.77 -5.45
N ILE A 31 -6.76 -1.45 -5.08
CA ILE A 31 -6.71 -2.92 -5.02
C ILE A 31 -7.62 -3.47 -3.93
N SER A 32 -7.64 -2.85 -2.75
CA SER A 32 -8.53 -3.27 -1.65
C SER A 32 -10.00 -3.23 -2.07
N PHE A 33 -10.40 -2.16 -2.78
CA PHE A 33 -11.74 -2.05 -3.33
C PHE A 33 -12.04 -3.17 -4.34
N PHE A 34 -11.13 -3.42 -5.28
CA PHE A 34 -11.31 -4.49 -6.26
C PHE A 34 -11.40 -5.88 -5.62
N LEU A 35 -10.59 -6.17 -4.60
CA LEU A 35 -10.65 -7.43 -3.85
C LEU A 35 -12.03 -7.62 -3.20
N ILE A 36 -12.55 -6.58 -2.53
CA ILE A 36 -13.89 -6.63 -1.91
C ILE A 36 -14.98 -6.87 -2.96
N VAL A 37 -14.89 -6.22 -4.12
CA VAL A 37 -15.86 -6.43 -5.20
C VAL A 37 -15.82 -7.88 -5.69
N ILE A 38 -14.63 -8.46 -5.89
CA ILE A 38 -14.50 -9.85 -6.31
C ILE A 38 -15.02 -10.79 -5.22
N ASP A 39 -14.74 -10.53 -3.93
CA ASP A 39 -15.27 -11.32 -2.81
C ASP A 39 -16.80 -11.35 -2.80
N ILE A 40 -17.44 -10.19 -3.04
CA ILE A 40 -18.90 -10.10 -3.13
C ILE A 40 -19.42 -10.91 -4.32
N LEU A 41 -18.77 -10.80 -5.49
CA LEU A 41 -19.13 -11.59 -6.66
C LEU A 41 -18.98 -13.08 -6.37
N MET A 42 -17.90 -13.49 -5.72
CA MET A 42 -17.67 -14.86 -5.29
C MET A 42 -18.79 -15.38 -4.39
N ILE A 43 -19.26 -14.59 -3.42
CA ILE A 43 -20.41 -14.96 -2.57
C ILE A 43 -21.70 -15.14 -3.40
N ILE A 44 -21.93 -14.27 -4.38
CA ILE A 44 -23.14 -14.31 -5.21
C ILE A 44 -23.15 -15.53 -6.14
N TYR A 45 -22.00 -15.87 -6.73
CA TYR A 45 -21.88 -16.92 -7.75
C TYR A 45 -21.54 -18.30 -7.18
N ASP A 46 -20.85 -18.39 -6.04
CA ASP A 46 -20.46 -19.66 -5.40
C ASP A 46 -21.52 -20.20 -4.42
N ARG A 47 -22.82 -19.94 -4.68
CA ARG A 47 -23.98 -20.39 -3.86
C ARG A 47 -24.02 -21.89 -3.56
N ILE A 48 -23.15 -22.69 -4.19
CA ILE A 48 -23.10 -24.15 -4.08
C ILE A 48 -22.28 -24.60 -2.86
N THR A 49 -21.37 -23.78 -2.30
CA THR A 49 -20.59 -24.16 -1.10
C THR A 49 -20.73 -23.19 0.08
N TYR A 50 -21.86 -23.29 0.78
CA TYR A 50 -22.24 -22.50 1.97
C TYR A 50 -21.18 -22.44 3.10
N ASN A 51 -20.29 -23.43 3.21
CA ASN A 51 -19.29 -23.49 4.29
C ASN A 51 -18.15 -22.47 4.17
N ASN A 52 -18.01 -21.74 3.06
CA ASN A 52 -16.86 -20.86 2.83
C ASN A 52 -17.11 -19.39 3.22
N HIS A 53 -18.35 -19.02 3.56
CA HIS A 53 -18.70 -17.61 3.78
C HIS A 53 -17.95 -16.94 4.94
N LEU A 54 -17.60 -17.70 5.98
CA LEU A 54 -16.87 -17.15 7.12
C LEU A 54 -15.44 -16.76 6.75
N LEU A 55 -14.80 -17.53 5.87
CA LEU A 55 -13.46 -17.23 5.36
C LEU A 55 -13.47 -16.01 4.43
N ILE A 56 -14.48 -15.89 3.57
CA ILE A 56 -14.65 -14.71 2.70
C ILE A 56 -14.97 -13.48 3.55
N ALA A 57 -15.81 -13.61 4.57
CA ALA A 57 -16.10 -12.50 5.48
C ALA A 57 -14.84 -12.02 6.24
N SER A 58 -13.97 -12.93 6.70
CA SER A 58 -12.70 -12.54 7.33
C SER A 58 -11.74 -11.88 6.33
N HIS A 59 -11.74 -12.31 5.07
CA HIS A 59 -10.95 -11.67 4.02
C HIS A 59 -11.46 -10.26 3.70
N ILE A 60 -12.77 -10.06 3.53
CA ILE A 60 -13.38 -8.73 3.35
C ILE A 60 -13.01 -7.81 4.51
N LEU A 61 -13.14 -8.30 5.75
CA LEU A 61 -12.76 -7.52 6.93
C LEU A 61 -11.29 -7.11 6.88
N SER A 62 -10.39 -8.02 6.49
CA SER A 62 -8.97 -7.72 6.36
C SER A 62 -8.69 -6.67 5.28
N CYS A 63 -9.39 -6.71 4.14
CA CYS A 63 -9.29 -5.70 3.08
C CYS A 63 -9.75 -4.32 3.56
N ILE A 64 -10.84 -4.26 4.34
CA ILE A 64 -11.34 -3.00 4.93
C ILE A 64 -10.32 -2.44 5.93
N LEU A 65 -9.74 -3.29 6.77
CA LEU A 65 -8.70 -2.87 7.72
C LEU A 65 -7.44 -2.37 6.99
N PHE A 66 -7.07 -2.99 5.88
CA PHE A 66 -5.98 -2.50 5.04
C PHE A 66 -6.31 -1.17 4.39
N PHE A 67 -7.51 -1.04 3.82
CA PHE A 67 -7.99 0.22 3.25
C PHE A 67 -7.96 1.37 4.27
N THR A 68 -8.48 1.14 5.48
CA THR A 68 -8.47 2.16 6.54
C THR A 68 -7.06 2.52 7.01
N SER A 69 -6.12 1.56 6.99
CA SER A 69 -4.72 1.80 7.32
C SER A 69 -4.02 2.78 6.37
N THR A 70 -4.56 2.99 5.16
CA THR A 70 -4.04 3.97 4.21
C THR A 70 -4.46 5.41 4.53
N PHE A 71 -5.49 5.63 5.35
CA PHE A 71 -5.87 6.98 5.81
C PHE A 71 -5.16 7.34 7.10
N LYS A 72 -5.04 6.36 8.00
CA LYS A 72 -4.28 6.47 9.23
C LYS A 72 -3.27 5.33 9.30
N PRO A 73 -1.97 5.61 9.18
CA PRO A 73 -0.92 4.59 9.18
C PRO A 73 -1.03 3.62 10.36
N MET A 74 -1.39 2.36 10.09
CA MET A 74 -1.56 1.34 11.12
C MET A 74 -0.87 0.03 10.73
N LYS A 75 0.34 -0.17 11.27
CA LYS A 75 1.17 -1.37 11.01
C LYS A 75 0.44 -2.68 11.31
N TYR A 76 -0.28 -2.73 12.41
CA TYR A 76 -1.00 -3.94 12.84
C TYR A 76 -2.10 -4.32 11.85
N SER A 77 -2.84 -3.34 11.32
CA SER A 77 -3.87 -3.57 10.30
C SER A 77 -3.27 -4.11 9.01
N VAL A 78 -2.13 -3.56 8.56
CA VAL A 78 -1.41 -4.05 7.38
C VAL A 78 -0.88 -5.47 7.60
N LEU A 79 -0.36 -5.77 8.78
CA LEU A 79 0.13 -7.11 9.11
C LEU A 79 -1.01 -8.13 9.14
N GLN A 80 -2.15 -7.78 9.74
CA GLN A 80 -3.33 -8.62 9.75
C GLN A 80 -3.79 -8.92 8.32
N PHE A 81 -3.85 -7.91 7.46
CA PHE A 81 -4.14 -8.09 6.03
C PHE A 81 -3.21 -9.12 5.39
N ILE A 82 -1.89 -8.98 5.54
CA ILE A 82 -0.92 -9.93 4.97
C ILE A 82 -1.21 -11.36 5.45
N VAL A 83 -1.43 -11.57 6.75
CA VAL A 83 -1.66 -12.90 7.31
C VAL A 83 -2.98 -13.51 6.81
N PHE A 84 -4.07 -12.75 6.79
CA PHE A 84 -5.37 -13.22 6.34
C PHE A 84 -5.41 -13.48 4.83
N SER A 85 -4.81 -12.59 4.02
CA SER A 85 -4.69 -12.77 2.57
C SER A 85 -3.84 -13.98 2.21
N VAL A 86 -2.72 -14.25 2.89
CA VAL A 86 -1.94 -15.49 2.64
C VAL A 86 -2.78 -16.75 2.86
N GLY A 87 -3.54 -16.81 3.96
CA GLY A 87 -4.44 -17.93 4.22
C GLY A 87 -5.54 -18.06 3.16
N PHE A 88 -6.09 -16.94 2.72
CA PHE A 88 -7.13 -16.90 1.69
C PHE A 88 -6.61 -17.27 0.30
N LEU A 89 -5.39 -16.86 -0.05
CA LEU A 89 -4.70 -17.23 -1.30
C LEU A 89 -4.51 -18.75 -1.40
N LEU A 90 -4.03 -19.39 -0.32
CA LEU A 90 -3.89 -20.85 -0.25
C LEU A 90 -5.24 -21.56 -0.46
N PHE A 91 -6.29 -21.05 0.18
CA PHE A 91 -7.64 -21.55 0.00
C PHE A 91 -8.14 -21.39 -1.46
N THR A 92 -7.84 -20.26 -2.08
CA THR A 92 -8.20 -19.98 -3.47
C THR A 92 -7.51 -20.97 -4.42
N PHE A 93 -6.22 -21.24 -4.23
CA PHE A 93 -5.52 -22.25 -5.04
C PHE A 93 -6.07 -23.66 -4.86
N TYR A 94 -6.46 -24.01 -3.64
CA TYR A 94 -7.14 -25.28 -3.38
C TYR A 94 -8.46 -25.39 -4.18
N LYS A 95 -9.26 -24.31 -4.20
CA LYS A 95 -10.51 -24.26 -4.99
C LYS A 95 -10.28 -24.31 -6.49
N ILE A 96 -9.28 -23.59 -7.01
CA ILE A 96 -8.86 -23.68 -8.41
C ILE A 96 -8.52 -25.12 -8.79
N SER A 97 -7.79 -25.83 -7.92
CA SER A 97 -7.39 -27.22 -8.17
C SER A 97 -8.59 -28.17 -8.25
N ILE A 98 -9.56 -28.03 -7.35
CA ILE A 98 -10.82 -28.80 -7.39
C ILE A 98 -11.61 -28.48 -8.65
N ALA A 99 -11.74 -27.19 -8.98
CA ALA A 99 -12.49 -26.77 -10.16
C ALA A 99 -11.85 -27.28 -11.46
N LEU A 100 -10.51 -27.30 -11.55
CA LEU A 100 -9.78 -27.91 -12.67
C LEU A 100 -10.04 -29.41 -12.78
N ALA A 101 -9.99 -30.13 -11.65
CA ALA A 101 -10.29 -31.56 -11.63
C ALA A 101 -11.71 -31.85 -12.13
N LEU A 102 -12.70 -31.09 -11.68
CA LEU A 102 -14.10 -31.21 -12.10
C LEU A 102 -14.32 -30.77 -13.56
N LEU A 103 -13.57 -29.78 -14.04
CA LEU A 103 -13.64 -29.31 -15.42
C LEU A 103 -13.15 -30.37 -16.42
N VAL A 104 -12.14 -31.16 -16.04
CA VAL A 104 -11.66 -32.30 -16.83
C VAL A 104 -12.70 -33.42 -16.88
N THR A 105 -13.50 -33.61 -15.82
CA THR A 105 -14.45 -34.73 -15.72
C THR A 105 -15.83 -34.44 -16.30
N ASP A 106 -16.41 -33.26 -16.05
CA ASP A 106 -17.84 -33.01 -16.32
C ASP A 106 -18.12 -31.99 -17.42
N ALA A 107 -17.11 -31.22 -17.85
CA ALA A 107 -17.20 -30.13 -18.81
C ALA A 107 -18.30 -29.07 -18.53
N TYR A 108 -18.14 -27.90 -19.13
CA TYR A 108 -19.12 -26.81 -19.26
C TYR A 108 -19.26 -25.73 -18.18
N GLY A 109 -18.94 -24.51 -18.62
CA GLY A 109 -19.70 -23.28 -18.36
C GLY A 109 -19.48 -22.63 -17.00
N SER A 110 -20.26 -23.07 -16.01
CA SER A 110 -20.23 -22.45 -14.67
C SER A 110 -18.89 -22.70 -13.96
N LEU A 111 -18.27 -23.85 -14.21
CA LEU A 111 -16.92 -24.17 -13.72
C LEU A 111 -15.85 -23.27 -14.35
N LEU A 112 -15.98 -22.92 -15.63
CA LEU A 112 -15.06 -21.99 -16.32
C LEU A 112 -15.16 -20.57 -15.75
N LEU A 113 -16.38 -20.10 -15.49
CA LEU A 113 -16.61 -18.79 -14.85
C LEU A 113 -16.05 -18.78 -13.42
N SER A 114 -16.29 -19.84 -12.65
CA SER A 114 -15.72 -20.00 -11.30
C SER A 114 -14.19 -20.01 -11.33
N LEU A 115 -13.59 -20.75 -12.26
CA LEU A 115 -12.13 -20.80 -12.43
C LEU A 115 -11.54 -19.44 -12.78
N SER A 116 -12.21 -18.69 -13.66
CA SER A 116 -11.80 -17.33 -14.05
C SER A 116 -11.83 -16.37 -12.86
N LEU A 117 -12.91 -16.40 -12.07
CA LEU A 117 -13.06 -15.55 -10.88
C LEU A 117 -12.00 -15.88 -9.82
N HIS A 118 -11.79 -17.15 -9.49
CA HIS A 118 -10.75 -17.57 -8.54
C HIS A 118 -9.34 -17.25 -9.06
N GLY A 119 -9.09 -17.40 -10.36
CA GLY A 119 -7.81 -17.08 -10.98
C GLY A 119 -7.48 -15.59 -10.92
N PHE A 120 -8.44 -14.73 -11.29
CA PHE A 120 -8.29 -13.28 -11.18
C PHE A 120 -8.09 -12.85 -9.73
N PHE A 121 -8.84 -13.44 -8.81
CA PHE A 121 -8.70 -13.22 -7.38
C PHE A 121 -7.27 -13.53 -6.91
N ALA A 122 -6.75 -14.72 -7.22
CA ALA A 122 -5.42 -15.15 -6.77
C ALA A 122 -4.31 -14.21 -7.26
N ILE A 123 -4.41 -13.73 -8.50
CA ILE A 123 -3.45 -12.76 -9.06
C ILE A 123 -3.52 -11.44 -8.30
N LEU A 124 -4.73 -10.93 -8.08
CA LEU A 124 -4.93 -9.64 -7.43
C LEU A 124 -4.48 -9.67 -5.97
N ASP A 125 -4.79 -10.74 -5.24
CA ASP A 125 -4.43 -10.90 -3.83
C ASP A 125 -2.92 -11.07 -3.65
N ALA A 126 -2.25 -11.83 -4.53
CA ALA A 126 -0.79 -11.93 -4.54
C ALA A 126 -0.12 -10.56 -4.77
N TYR A 127 -0.66 -9.76 -5.69
CA TYR A 127 -0.16 -8.41 -5.94
C TYR A 127 -0.44 -7.47 -4.75
N ALA A 128 -1.59 -7.59 -4.11
CA ALA A 128 -1.93 -6.85 -2.90
C ALA A 128 -0.96 -7.15 -1.76
N ILE A 129 -0.66 -8.43 -1.49
CA ILE A 129 0.32 -8.85 -0.49
C ILE A 129 1.69 -8.22 -0.75
N TYR A 130 2.15 -8.23 -2.01
CA TYR A 130 3.43 -7.61 -2.39
C TYR A 130 3.48 -6.11 -2.02
N ILE A 131 2.44 -5.36 -2.39
CA ILE A 131 2.35 -3.92 -2.07
C ILE A 131 2.25 -3.70 -0.57
N SER A 132 1.46 -4.51 0.13
CA SER A 132 1.28 -4.44 1.59
C SER A 132 2.58 -4.69 2.35
N ILE A 133 3.45 -5.58 1.87
CA ILE A 133 4.77 -5.80 2.46
C ILE A 133 5.64 -4.54 2.32
N ILE A 134 5.68 -3.94 1.12
CA ILE A 134 6.41 -2.68 0.89
C ILE A 134 5.88 -1.58 1.81
N TYR A 135 4.56 -1.44 1.87
CA TYR A 135 3.90 -0.45 2.72
C TYR A 135 4.22 -0.69 4.20
N TYR A 136 4.13 -1.93 4.67
CA TYR A 136 4.46 -2.32 6.04
C TYR A 136 5.91 -1.99 6.43
N ILE A 137 6.89 -2.30 5.56
CA ILE A 137 8.30 -2.00 5.80
C ILE A 137 8.49 -0.47 5.93
N ARG A 138 7.83 0.32 5.09
CA ARG A 138 7.93 1.78 5.15
C ARG A 138 7.32 2.34 6.41
N LEU A 139 6.13 1.87 6.81
CA LEU A 139 5.57 2.22 8.11
C LEU A 139 6.52 1.83 9.23
N LYS A 140 7.16 0.64 9.14
CA LYS A 140 8.14 0.16 10.13
C LYS A 140 9.27 1.17 10.32
N ASN A 141 9.85 1.61 9.21
CA ASN A 141 10.98 2.53 9.19
C ASN A 141 10.60 3.95 9.62
N ALA A 142 9.41 4.46 9.26
CA ALA A 142 8.97 5.79 9.66
C ALA A 142 8.94 5.98 11.19
N ILE A 143 8.34 5.03 11.93
CA ILE A 143 8.31 5.09 13.42
C ILE A 143 9.72 4.92 14.03
N CYS A 144 10.65 4.28 13.32
CA CYS A 144 12.02 4.17 13.79
C CYS A 144 12.80 5.48 13.63
N CYS A 145 12.23 6.45 12.90
CA CYS A 145 12.84 7.72 12.55
C CYS A 145 12.01 8.94 13.04
N ASP A 146 11.17 8.79 14.09
CA ASP A 146 10.34 9.89 14.62
C ASP A 146 11.18 11.13 15.01
N GLU A 147 11.13 12.14 14.13
CA GLU A 147 10.59 13.50 14.37
C GLU A 147 11.11 14.30 15.58
N THR A 148 12.41 14.24 15.88
CA THR A 148 13.04 15.24 16.79
C THR A 148 14.25 15.96 16.20
N SER A 149 14.67 15.67 14.97
CA SER A 149 15.91 16.26 14.44
C SER A 149 15.76 17.07 13.14
N PHE A 150 14.56 17.17 12.55
CA PHE A 150 14.43 17.71 11.19
C PHE A 150 13.52 18.93 11.06
N GLU A 151 12.55 19.14 11.94
CA GLU A 151 11.74 20.37 11.92
C GLU A 151 12.48 21.52 12.61
N ASP A 152 13.19 21.27 13.71
CA ASP A 152 14.04 22.27 14.37
C ASP A 152 15.20 22.74 13.46
N GLU A 153 15.81 21.85 12.67
CA GLU A 153 16.91 22.22 11.76
C GLU A 153 16.44 23.05 10.54
N ILE A 154 15.18 22.91 10.10
CA ILE A 154 14.66 23.68 8.95
C ILE A 154 14.24 25.08 9.38
N GLU A 155 13.70 25.24 10.59
CA GLU A 155 13.39 26.58 11.13
C GLU A 155 14.69 27.36 11.39
N GLU A 156 15.74 26.71 11.91
CA GLU A 156 17.04 27.35 12.13
C GLU A 156 17.75 27.71 10.81
N ALA A 157 17.63 26.88 9.76
CA ALA A 157 18.23 27.14 8.45
C ALA A 157 17.48 28.21 7.62
N ASN A 158 16.15 28.30 7.73
CA ASN A 158 15.38 29.37 7.07
C ASN A 158 15.57 30.71 7.76
N VAL A 159 15.82 30.75 9.08
CA VAL A 159 16.16 31.99 9.80
C VAL A 159 17.56 32.48 9.39
N GLN A 160 18.53 31.60 9.15
CA GLN A 160 19.86 32.01 8.66
C GLN A 160 19.86 32.53 7.21
N LEU A 161 18.99 32.02 6.35
CA LEU A 161 18.89 32.46 4.95
C LEU A 161 18.25 33.85 4.76
N ILE A 162 17.65 34.44 5.80
CA ILE A 162 17.05 35.78 5.74
C ILE A 162 18.01 36.85 6.31
N ILE A 163 19.07 36.46 7.02
CA ILE A 163 19.97 37.40 7.72
C ILE A 163 21.26 37.70 6.91
N ASP A 164 21.61 36.85 5.93
CA ASP A 164 22.86 37.00 5.15
C ASP A 164 22.73 37.88 3.87
N ASP A 165 21.57 38.52 3.61
CA ASP A 165 21.36 39.40 2.44
C ASP A 165 21.57 40.90 2.73
N ASP A 166 21.85 41.30 3.97
CA ASP A 166 21.92 42.72 4.37
C ASP A 166 23.29 43.20 4.89
N ASP A 167 24.40 42.55 4.49
CA ASP A 167 25.72 43.11 4.80
C ASP A 167 26.74 43.03 3.65
N VAL A 168 27.19 44.24 3.28
CA VAL A 168 28.40 44.62 2.51
C VAL A 168 28.28 44.78 0.98
N SER A 169 28.09 46.03 0.56
CA SER A 169 29.13 46.70 -0.23
C SER A 169 29.15 48.21 0.04
N GLU A 170 30.19 48.62 0.79
CA GLU A 170 30.65 49.99 1.02
C GLU A 170 31.08 50.69 -0.28
N GLU A 171 30.84 52.01 -0.30
CA GLU A 171 31.65 53.13 -0.83
C GLU A 171 32.25 53.11 -2.26
N GLU A 172 31.92 54.12 -3.08
CA GLU A 172 32.89 55.10 -3.63
C GLU A 172 32.20 56.27 -4.38
N GLU A 173 32.90 57.41 -4.42
CA GLU A 173 32.51 58.81 -4.70
C GLU A 173 32.29 59.21 -6.19
N GLU A 174 32.03 60.53 -6.40
CA GLU A 174 31.96 61.38 -7.62
C GLU A 174 30.52 61.70 -8.08
N GLU A 175 29.99 62.94 -8.10
CA GLU A 175 30.51 64.32 -8.15
C GLU A 175 29.77 65.29 -7.20
#